data_AF-A0A448HY52-F1
#
_entry.id   AF-A0A448HY52-F1
#
_cell.length_a   1.000
_cell.length_b   1.000
_cell.length_c   1.000
_cell.angle_alpha   90.00
_cell.angle_beta   90.00
_cell.angle_gamma   90.00
#
_symmetry.space_group_name_H-M   'P 1'
#
loop_
_entity.id
_entity.type
_entity.pdbx_description
1 polymer ?
#
loop_
_entity_poly.entity_id
_entity_poly.type
_entity_poly.pdbx_seq_one_letter_code
_entity_poly.pdbx_strand_id
1 'polypeptide(L)'
;MSIDAAGLLAWYERERRDLPWRDPAVSAWQILVSEFMLQQTPVVRVLPIWLDWVARWPTPSATAAAGSAEVLRAWGKLGYPRRAMRLHQCAEVIAEHHGDVVPADVETLLTLPGVGSYTARAIACFAYGQWVPVVDTNVRRVVARAVHGLADAASPSPKRDEEEVAALLPNDASTPMFSAALMELGALVCTARAPRCGVCPLSSCAWREAGYPAGTAKPKRVQKYAGTDRQVRGRLLDVLRDSTSPVTRAQLDVVWLSDTAQRDRALDSLLVDGLVEQTRDGRFALCGEGEG
;
A
#
# COMPACT_ATOMS: atom_id res chain seq x y z
N MET A 1 27.51 0.05 12.43
CA MET A 1 27.68 -1.26 11.76
C MET A 1 27.08 -1.19 10.38
N SER A 2 27.67 -1.87 9.39
CA SER A 2 27.08 -2.03 8.06
C SER A 2 26.23 -3.31 8.01
N ILE A 3 25.31 -3.39 7.05
CA ILE A 3 24.57 -4.61 6.73
C ILE A 3 25.39 -5.41 5.70
N ASP A 4 25.62 -6.69 5.97
CA ASP A 4 26.26 -7.61 5.02
C ASP A 4 25.32 -7.87 3.84
N ALA A 5 25.57 -7.16 2.73
CA ALA A 5 24.77 -7.25 1.52
C ALA A 5 24.83 -8.66 0.90
N ALA A 6 26.00 -9.30 0.87
CA ALA A 6 26.16 -10.60 0.25
C ALA A 6 25.33 -11.68 0.98
N GLY A 7 25.43 -11.71 2.31
CA GLY A 7 24.64 -12.63 3.14
C GLY A 7 23.13 -12.38 3.03
N LEU A 8 22.71 -11.10 2.97
CA LEU A 8 21.31 -10.71 2.82
C LEU A 8 20.73 -11.13 1.45
N LEU A 9 21.46 -10.89 0.37
CA LEU A 9 21.02 -11.22 -0.99
C LEU A 9 20.93 -12.74 -1.20
N ALA A 10 21.94 -13.50 -0.76
CA ALA A 10 21.93 -14.97 -0.86
C ALA A 10 20.77 -15.60 -0.06
N TRP A 11 20.40 -14.99 1.08
CA TRP A 11 19.21 -15.40 1.82
C TRP A 11 17.92 -15.06 1.05
N TYR A 12 17.84 -13.85 0.49
CA TYR A 12 16.64 -13.42 -0.24
C TYR A 12 16.36 -14.27 -1.47
N GLU A 13 17.38 -14.66 -2.23
CA GLU A 13 17.19 -15.55 -3.39
C GLU A 13 16.52 -16.88 -3.03
N ARG A 14 16.83 -17.43 -1.85
CA ARG A 14 16.26 -18.70 -1.36
C ARG A 14 14.90 -18.53 -0.69
N GLU A 15 14.71 -17.46 0.06
CA GLU A 15 13.58 -17.31 0.99
C GLU A 15 12.51 -16.32 0.53
N ARG A 16 12.74 -15.59 -0.57
CA ARG A 16 11.77 -14.60 -1.08
C ARG A 16 10.42 -15.27 -1.35
N ARG A 17 9.36 -14.60 -0.90
CA ARG A 17 8.00 -14.97 -1.32
C ARG A 17 7.84 -14.76 -2.82
N ASP A 18 7.21 -15.74 -3.46
CA ASP A 18 6.72 -15.66 -4.83
C ASP A 18 5.52 -14.70 -4.87
N LEU A 19 5.73 -13.51 -5.43
CA LEU A 19 4.74 -12.45 -5.54
C LEU A 19 4.73 -11.95 -6.99
N PRO A 20 3.59 -11.90 -7.67
CA PRO A 20 3.55 -11.67 -9.12
C PRO A 20 4.07 -10.28 -9.51
N TRP A 21 3.85 -9.26 -8.67
CA TRP A 21 4.40 -7.91 -8.88
C TRP A 21 5.93 -7.80 -8.66
N ARG A 22 6.62 -8.90 -8.34
CA ARG A 22 8.09 -8.98 -8.33
C ARG A 22 8.65 -9.69 -9.57
N ASP A 23 7.79 -10.17 -10.46
CA ASP A 23 8.22 -10.79 -11.70
C ASP A 23 8.92 -9.74 -12.60
N PRO A 24 10.12 -10.00 -13.14
CA PRO A 24 10.80 -9.06 -14.03
C PRO A 24 10.00 -8.65 -15.27
N ALA A 25 8.98 -9.43 -15.66
CA ALA A 25 8.12 -9.13 -16.79
C ALA A 25 6.98 -8.14 -16.46
N VAL A 26 6.72 -7.83 -15.18
CA VAL A 26 5.66 -6.86 -14.84
C VAL A 26 6.08 -5.42 -15.13
N SER A 27 5.14 -4.61 -15.60
CA SER A 27 5.40 -3.21 -15.94
C SER A 27 5.44 -2.31 -14.71
N ALA A 28 6.03 -1.12 -14.85
CA ALA A 28 6.01 -0.09 -13.81
C ALA A 28 4.59 0.27 -13.36
N TRP A 29 3.61 0.25 -14.27
CA TRP A 29 2.20 0.43 -13.96
C TRP A 29 1.67 -0.67 -13.04
N GLN A 30 1.96 -1.94 -13.36
CA GLN A 30 1.50 -3.08 -12.57
C GLN A 30 2.14 -3.09 -11.17
N ILE A 31 3.40 -2.67 -11.05
CA ILE A 31 4.07 -2.45 -9.76
C ILE A 31 3.36 -1.33 -8.98
N LEU A 32 3.07 -0.18 -9.62
CA LEU A 32 2.34 0.94 -9.01
C LEU A 32 0.98 0.53 -8.47
N VAL A 33 0.20 -0.25 -9.24
CA VAL A 33 -1.08 -0.81 -8.78
C VAL A 33 -0.88 -1.67 -7.52
N SER A 34 0.16 -2.50 -7.49
CA SER A 34 0.47 -3.34 -6.32
C SER A 34 0.78 -2.50 -5.08
N GLU A 35 1.58 -1.42 -5.22
CA GLU A 35 1.95 -0.54 -4.12
C GLU A 35 0.74 0.21 -3.58
N PHE A 36 -0.18 0.68 -4.45
CA PHE A 36 -1.45 1.25 -4.02
C PHE A 36 -2.29 0.25 -3.22
N MET A 37 -2.40 -0.99 -3.68
CA MET A 37 -3.20 -2.02 -3.02
C MET A 37 -2.60 -2.48 -1.69
N LEU A 38 -1.28 -2.63 -1.59
CA LEU A 38 -0.56 -3.13 -0.41
C LEU A 38 -0.53 -2.15 0.76
N GLN A 39 -0.84 -0.87 0.53
CA GLN A 39 -1.00 0.10 1.62
C GLN A 39 -2.05 -0.39 2.64
N GLN A 40 -1.59 -0.70 3.85
CA GLN A 40 -2.46 -1.15 4.96
C GLN A 40 -3.34 -2.37 4.62
N THR A 41 -2.94 -3.18 3.63
CA THR A 41 -3.70 -4.36 3.19
C THR A 41 -2.78 -5.57 3.07
N PRO A 42 -3.07 -6.69 3.76
CA PRO A 42 -2.25 -7.89 3.68
C PRO A 42 -2.18 -8.46 2.25
N VAL A 43 -1.00 -8.96 1.88
CA VAL A 43 -0.70 -9.61 0.58
C VAL A 43 -1.78 -10.61 0.16
N VAL A 44 -2.22 -11.47 1.08
CA VAL A 44 -3.22 -12.52 0.80
C VAL A 44 -4.57 -11.97 0.32
N ARG A 45 -4.92 -10.73 0.67
CA ARG A 45 -6.13 -10.06 0.16
C ARG A 45 -5.88 -9.34 -1.16
N VAL A 46 -4.67 -8.80 -1.35
CA VAL A 46 -4.30 -8.06 -2.57
C VAL A 46 -4.17 -9.00 -3.75
N LEU A 47 -3.52 -10.15 -3.58
CA LEU A 47 -3.13 -11.06 -4.65
C LEU A 47 -4.25 -11.35 -5.67
N PRO A 48 -5.44 -11.85 -5.28
CA PRO A 48 -6.49 -12.14 -6.27
C PRO A 48 -7.04 -10.89 -6.96
N ILE A 49 -7.12 -9.75 -6.25
CA ILE A 49 -7.63 -8.49 -6.81
C ILE A 49 -6.64 -7.88 -7.79
N TRP A 50 -5.34 -7.95 -7.50
CA TRP A 50 -4.30 -7.46 -8.39
C TRP A 50 -4.26 -8.26 -9.70
N LEU A 51 -4.40 -9.59 -9.64
CA LEU A 51 -4.43 -10.45 -10.83
C LEU A 51 -5.62 -10.10 -11.74
N ASP A 52 -6.81 -9.95 -11.17
CA ASP A 52 -8.01 -9.53 -11.91
C ASP A 52 -7.86 -8.12 -12.47
N TRP A 53 -7.31 -7.18 -11.68
CA TRP A 53 -7.08 -5.80 -12.11
C TRP A 53 -6.15 -5.73 -13.32
N VAL A 54 -4.99 -6.38 -13.25
CA VAL A 54 -3.99 -6.34 -14.32
C VAL A 54 -4.50 -7.03 -15.59
N ALA A 55 -5.32 -8.08 -15.46
CA ALA A 55 -5.96 -8.72 -16.61
C ALA A 55 -6.97 -7.79 -17.30
N ARG A 56 -7.74 -7.00 -16.53
CA ARG A 56 -8.73 -6.06 -17.07
C ARG A 56 -8.09 -4.78 -17.61
N TRP A 57 -7.15 -4.21 -16.87
CA TRP A 57 -6.54 -2.91 -17.13
C TRP A 57 -5.02 -2.99 -17.03
N PRO A 58 -4.36 -3.54 -18.07
CA PRO A 58 -2.91 -3.77 -18.05
C PRO A 58 -2.09 -2.47 -18.17
N THR A 59 -2.70 -1.35 -18.55
CA THR A 59 -2.06 -0.04 -18.76
C THR A 59 -2.77 1.07 -17.96
N PRO A 60 -2.09 2.21 -17.72
CA PRO A 60 -2.72 3.40 -17.17
C PRO A 60 -3.94 3.83 -17.99
N SER A 61 -3.82 3.92 -19.32
CA SER A 61 -4.87 4.31 -20.26
C SER A 61 -6.11 3.40 -20.19
N ALA A 62 -5.91 2.07 -20.08
CA ALA A 62 -7.00 1.13 -19.91
C ALA A 62 -7.74 1.34 -18.57
N THR A 63 -7.00 1.67 -17.50
CA THR A 63 -7.59 1.96 -16.20
C THR A 63 -8.32 3.31 -16.22
N ALA A 64 -7.72 4.33 -16.85
CA ALA A 64 -8.30 5.67 -16.97
C ALA A 64 -9.61 5.66 -17.77
N ALA A 65 -9.72 4.81 -18.79
CA ALA A 65 -10.94 4.64 -19.58
C ALA A 65 -12.08 3.95 -18.82
N ALA A 66 -11.80 3.27 -17.70
CA ALA A 66 -12.81 2.65 -16.87
C ALA A 66 -13.63 3.69 -16.09
N GLY A 67 -14.91 3.42 -15.87
CA GLY A 67 -15.75 4.28 -15.04
C GLY A 67 -15.35 4.20 -13.56
N SER A 68 -15.45 5.31 -12.82
CA SER A 68 -15.10 5.36 -11.39
C SER A 68 -15.85 4.31 -10.56
N ALA A 69 -17.12 4.06 -10.85
CA ALA A 69 -17.89 3.00 -10.21
C ALA A 69 -17.33 1.59 -10.48
N GLU A 70 -16.87 1.32 -11.71
CA GLU A 70 -16.25 0.04 -12.09
C GLU A 70 -14.94 -0.18 -11.33
N VAL A 71 -14.10 0.85 -11.25
CA VAL A 71 -12.86 0.86 -10.45
C VAL A 71 -13.17 0.60 -8.97
N LEU A 72 -14.21 1.23 -8.40
CA LEU A 72 -14.63 1.00 -7.01
C LEU A 72 -15.15 -0.41 -6.75
N ARG A 73 -15.82 -1.02 -7.73
CA ARG A 73 -16.28 -2.41 -7.68
C ARG A 73 -15.10 -3.37 -7.75
N ALA A 74 -14.19 -3.19 -8.70
CA ALA A 74 -12.99 -4.01 -8.85
C ALA A 74 -12.07 -3.94 -7.62
N TRP A 75 -11.95 -2.77 -6.99
CA TRP A 75 -11.21 -2.62 -5.73
C TRP A 75 -11.80 -3.43 -4.57
N GLY A 76 -13.12 -3.66 -4.61
CA GLY A 76 -13.85 -4.48 -3.64
C GLY A 76 -13.54 -4.14 -2.18
N LYS A 77 -13.17 -5.17 -1.41
CA LYS A 77 -13.02 -5.12 0.06
C LYS A 77 -11.57 -4.95 0.53
N LEU A 78 -10.69 -4.43 -0.33
CA LEU A 78 -9.32 -4.06 0.07
C LEU A 78 -9.30 -2.93 1.13
N GLY A 79 -10.42 -2.23 1.33
CA GLY A 79 -10.54 -1.15 2.30
C GLY A 79 -9.91 0.15 1.80
N TYR A 80 -10.19 1.26 2.50
CA TYR A 80 -9.78 2.61 2.10
C TYR A 80 -10.09 2.90 0.61
N PRO A 81 -11.37 2.85 0.20
CA PRO A 81 -11.81 2.96 -1.21
C PRO A 81 -11.34 4.23 -1.92
N ARG A 82 -11.03 5.30 -1.18
CA ARG A 82 -10.36 6.49 -1.73
C ARG A 82 -9.03 6.20 -2.41
N ARG A 83 -8.30 5.13 -2.04
CA ARG A 83 -7.09 4.72 -2.75
C ARG A 83 -7.39 4.29 -4.18
N ALA A 84 -8.54 3.65 -4.42
CA ALA A 84 -8.97 3.28 -5.76
C ALA A 84 -9.18 4.53 -6.63
N MET A 85 -9.85 5.55 -6.08
CA MET A 85 -10.06 6.83 -6.78
C MET A 85 -8.76 7.58 -7.02
N ARG A 86 -7.83 7.55 -6.07
CA ARG A 86 -6.49 8.13 -6.27
C ARG A 86 -5.68 7.37 -7.33
N LEU A 87 -5.78 6.04 -7.37
CA LEU A 87 -5.14 5.23 -8.40
C LEU A 87 -5.74 5.50 -9.78
N HIS A 88 -7.06 5.66 -9.88
CA HIS A 88 -7.75 6.00 -11.11
C HIS A 88 -7.35 7.39 -11.63
N GLN A 89 -7.36 8.41 -10.76
CA GLN A 89 -6.82 9.74 -11.08
C GLN A 89 -5.34 9.71 -11.49
N CYS A 90 -4.55 8.86 -10.83
CA CYS A 90 -3.15 8.65 -11.20
C CYS A 90 -3.02 8.05 -12.60
N ALA A 91 -3.89 7.09 -12.94
CA ALA A 91 -3.95 6.48 -14.26
C ALA A 91 -4.28 7.52 -15.35
N GLU A 92 -5.26 8.39 -15.09
CA GLU A 92 -5.65 9.49 -15.98
C GLU A 92 -4.47 10.42 -16.25
N VAL A 93 -3.79 10.89 -15.20
CA VAL A 93 -2.62 11.78 -15.31
C VAL A 93 -1.48 11.11 -16.09
N ILE A 94 -1.19 9.83 -15.84
CA ILE A 94 -0.14 9.10 -16.57
C ILE A 94 -0.51 8.93 -18.05
N ALA A 95 -1.76 8.57 -18.34
CA ALA A 95 -2.23 8.40 -19.71
C ALA A 95 -2.19 9.72 -20.50
N GLU A 96 -2.66 10.83 -19.90
CA GLU A 96 -2.78 12.12 -20.55
C GLU A 96 -1.45 12.88 -20.66
N HIS A 97 -0.66 12.91 -19.58
CA HIS A 97 0.51 13.79 -19.49
C HIS A 97 1.86 13.07 -19.63
N HIS A 98 1.86 11.74 -19.54
CA HIS A 98 3.09 10.93 -19.59
C HIS A 98 3.06 9.84 -20.67
N GLY A 99 2.13 9.92 -21.62
CA GLY A 99 2.11 9.04 -22.79
C GLY A 99 1.95 7.56 -22.44
N ASP A 100 1.16 7.27 -21.40
CA ASP A 100 0.91 5.92 -20.88
C ASP A 100 2.14 5.23 -20.23
N VAL A 101 3.19 6.00 -19.94
CA VAL A 101 4.41 5.51 -19.30
C VAL A 101 4.52 6.10 -17.90
N VAL A 102 4.65 5.22 -16.88
CA VAL A 102 4.91 5.66 -15.51
C VAL A 102 6.27 6.38 -15.45
N PRO A 103 6.37 7.62 -14.94
CA PRO A 103 7.66 8.31 -14.83
C PRO A 103 8.69 7.54 -14.01
N ALA A 104 9.97 7.66 -14.39
CA ALA A 104 11.06 6.96 -13.69
C ALA A 104 11.69 7.78 -12.56
N ASP A 105 11.58 9.10 -12.61
CA ASP A 105 12.19 9.99 -11.63
C ASP A 105 11.29 10.23 -10.41
N VAL A 106 11.91 10.27 -9.24
CA VAL A 106 11.20 10.41 -7.95
C VAL A 106 10.44 11.73 -7.87
N GLU A 107 10.97 12.81 -8.43
CA GLU A 107 10.36 14.15 -8.36
C GLU A 107 9.04 14.20 -9.14
N THR A 108 8.99 13.65 -10.36
CA THR A 108 7.77 13.57 -11.15
C THR A 108 6.79 12.58 -10.54
N LEU A 109 7.25 11.42 -10.08
CA LEU A 109 6.41 10.44 -9.39
C LEU A 109 5.69 11.05 -8.18
N LEU A 110 6.35 11.92 -7.41
CA LEU A 110 5.78 12.63 -6.27
C LEU A 110 4.65 13.61 -6.65
N THR A 111 4.55 14.01 -7.91
CA THR A 111 3.48 14.88 -8.39
C THR A 111 2.19 14.11 -8.72
N LEU A 112 2.29 12.78 -8.87
CA LEU A 112 1.17 11.95 -9.26
C LEU A 112 0.14 11.79 -8.12
N PRO A 113 -1.17 11.79 -8.42
CA PRO A 113 -2.23 11.62 -7.42
C PRO A 113 -2.04 10.38 -6.54
N GLY A 114 -1.94 10.58 -5.22
CA GLY A 114 -1.84 9.49 -4.25
C GLY A 114 -0.46 8.82 -4.15
N VAL A 115 0.54 9.30 -4.89
CA VAL A 115 1.92 8.81 -4.80
C VAL A 115 2.68 9.64 -3.75
N GLY A 116 3.09 8.99 -2.66
CA GLY A 116 3.96 9.61 -1.64
C GLY A 116 5.42 9.15 -1.77
N SER A 117 6.31 9.68 -0.92
CA SER A 117 7.77 9.40 -0.96
C SER A 117 8.09 7.90 -1.06
N TYR A 118 7.47 7.08 -0.20
CA TYR A 118 7.68 5.63 -0.25
C TYR A 118 7.31 5.03 -1.61
N THR A 119 6.12 5.32 -2.13
CA THR A 119 5.67 4.76 -3.42
C THR A 119 6.53 5.27 -4.57
N ALA A 120 6.85 6.56 -4.63
CA ALA A 120 7.71 7.12 -5.67
C ALA A 120 9.08 6.42 -5.70
N ARG A 121 9.71 6.25 -4.54
CA ARG A 121 11.01 5.57 -4.44
C ARG A 121 10.91 4.06 -4.71
N ALA A 122 9.82 3.41 -4.31
CA ALA A 122 9.57 2.01 -4.62
C ALA A 122 9.47 1.78 -6.13
N ILE A 123 8.76 2.64 -6.88
CA ILE A 123 8.68 2.55 -8.34
C ILE A 123 10.03 2.84 -9.00
N ALA A 124 10.68 3.94 -8.64
CA ALA A 124 12.00 4.27 -9.13
C ALA A 124 13.02 3.12 -8.91
N CYS A 125 12.99 2.48 -7.75
CA CYS A 125 13.89 1.37 -7.42
C CYS A 125 13.50 0.07 -8.13
N PHE A 126 12.26 -0.40 -7.97
CA PHE A 126 11.86 -1.73 -8.43
C PHE A 126 11.55 -1.82 -9.92
N ALA A 127 10.97 -0.77 -10.51
CA ALA A 127 10.65 -0.76 -11.94
C ALA A 127 11.83 -0.28 -12.79
N TYR A 128 12.64 0.66 -12.28
CA TYR A 128 13.66 1.34 -13.06
C TYR A 128 15.10 1.13 -12.56
N GLY A 129 15.28 0.33 -11.52
CA GLY A 129 16.62 -0.02 -11.02
C GLY A 129 17.37 1.14 -10.38
N GLN A 130 16.70 2.25 -10.04
CA GLN A 130 17.40 3.43 -9.55
C GLN A 130 17.98 3.22 -8.15
N TRP A 131 19.15 3.84 -7.92
CA TRP A 131 19.82 3.87 -6.62
C TRP A 131 19.13 4.86 -5.67
N VAL A 132 17.98 4.46 -5.11
CA VAL A 132 17.17 5.27 -4.18
C VAL A 132 16.70 4.44 -2.97
N PRO A 133 16.63 5.04 -1.76
CA PRO A 133 16.23 4.32 -0.54
C PRO A 133 14.73 4.02 -0.51
N VAL A 134 14.36 2.73 -0.40
CA VAL A 134 12.96 2.32 -0.17
C VAL A 134 12.77 2.03 1.31
N VAL A 135 12.00 2.87 2.00
CA VAL A 135 11.93 2.86 3.47
C VAL A 135 10.51 2.69 3.97
N ASP A 136 10.18 1.48 4.44
CA ASP A 136 8.94 1.18 5.14
C ASP A 136 9.17 0.96 6.65
N THR A 137 8.11 0.66 7.38
CA THR A 137 8.22 0.38 8.84
C THR A 137 9.04 -0.87 9.18
N ASN A 138 9.19 -1.81 8.24
CA ASN A 138 10.00 -3.02 8.41
C ASN A 138 11.49 -2.68 8.27
N VAL A 139 11.86 -1.95 7.22
CA VAL A 139 13.21 -1.45 6.98
C VAL A 139 13.69 -0.61 8.16
N ARG A 140 12.89 0.36 8.62
CA ARG A 140 13.23 1.21 9.78
C ARG A 140 13.56 0.39 11.03
N ARG A 141 12.83 -0.70 11.26
CA ARG A 141 13.08 -1.60 12.40
C ARG A 141 14.35 -2.42 12.22
N VAL A 142 14.64 -2.90 11.00
CA VAL A 142 15.89 -3.60 10.71
C VAL A 142 17.07 -2.67 10.94
N VAL A 143 17.04 -1.44 10.41
CA VAL A 143 18.10 -0.44 10.58
C VAL A 143 18.29 -0.10 12.06
N ALA A 144 17.22 0.19 12.80
CA ALA A 144 17.29 0.45 14.23
C ALA A 144 18.02 -0.64 15.02
N ARG A 145 17.73 -1.91 14.73
CA ARG A 145 18.32 -3.05 15.44
C ARG A 145 19.73 -3.39 14.96
N ALA A 146 19.89 -3.56 13.66
CA ALA A 146 21.14 -4.05 13.07
C ALA A 146 22.24 -2.98 13.12
N VAL A 147 21.90 -1.71 12.86
CA VAL A 147 22.87 -0.61 12.74
C VAL A 147 23.02 0.15 14.05
N HIS A 148 21.92 0.48 14.72
CA HIS A 148 21.93 1.38 15.90
C HIS A 148 21.85 0.66 17.24
N GLY A 149 21.59 -0.65 17.27
CA GLY A 149 21.49 -1.41 18.51
C GLY A 149 20.21 -1.16 19.31
N LEU A 150 19.19 -0.58 18.69
CA LEU A 150 17.94 -0.18 19.33
C LEU A 150 16.83 -1.19 19.02
N ALA A 151 16.06 -1.59 20.04
CA ALA A 151 14.91 -2.47 19.84
C ALA A 151 13.80 -1.82 19.00
N ASP A 152 13.63 -0.51 19.17
CA ASP A 152 12.62 0.32 18.52
C ASP A 152 13.28 1.34 17.59
N ALA A 153 12.69 1.52 16.41
CA ALA A 153 13.03 2.65 15.56
C ALA A 153 12.56 3.96 16.21
N ALA A 154 13.30 5.04 15.99
CA ALA A 154 12.88 6.38 16.38
C ALA A 154 11.55 6.77 15.73
N SER A 155 10.98 7.92 16.11
CA SER A 155 9.82 8.48 15.42
C SER A 155 10.09 8.63 13.92
N PRO A 156 9.13 8.30 13.02
CA PRO A 156 9.29 8.44 11.57
C PRO A 156 9.77 9.83 11.16
N SER A 157 10.80 9.87 10.32
CA SER A 157 11.34 11.09 9.71
C SER A 157 11.80 10.73 8.30
N PRO A 158 11.02 11.05 7.24
CA PRO A 158 11.33 10.64 5.88
C PRO A 158 12.77 10.98 5.48
N LYS A 159 13.20 12.23 5.70
CA LYS A 159 14.57 12.67 5.36
C LYS A 159 15.65 11.84 6.07
N ARG A 160 15.58 11.70 7.40
CA ARG A 160 16.59 10.96 8.16
C ARG A 160 16.58 9.47 7.79
N ASP A 161 15.39 8.88 7.75
CA ASP A 161 15.25 7.45 7.50
C ASP A 161 15.71 7.11 6.05
N GLU A 162 15.49 8.01 5.08
CA GLU A 162 16.01 7.90 3.71
C GLU A 162 17.53 8.06 3.63
N GLU A 163 18.11 9.04 4.33
CA GLU A 163 19.57 9.24 4.41
C GLU A 163 20.28 8.03 5.04
N GLU A 164 19.74 7.48 6.13
CA GLU A 164 20.26 6.29 6.79
C GLU A 164 20.23 5.06 5.89
N VAL A 165 19.13 4.85 5.15
CA VAL A 165 19.02 3.70 4.24
C VAL A 165 19.87 3.89 2.99
N ALA A 166 19.96 5.11 2.45
CA ALA A 166 20.80 5.41 1.29
C ALA A 166 22.28 5.08 1.55
N ALA A 167 22.77 5.34 2.77
CA ALA A 167 24.12 5.00 3.19
C ALA A 167 24.40 3.48 3.25
N LEU A 168 23.36 2.63 3.22
CA LEU A 168 23.47 1.17 3.24
C LEU A 168 23.32 0.53 1.86
N LEU A 169 22.83 1.27 0.86
CA LEU A 169 22.53 0.70 -0.45
C LEU A 169 23.80 0.39 -1.24
N PRO A 170 23.90 -0.79 -1.86
CA PRO A 170 24.91 -1.02 -2.89
C PRO A 170 24.62 -0.11 -4.08
N ASN A 171 25.65 0.52 -4.66
CA ASN A 171 25.55 1.38 -5.84
C ASN A 171 25.91 0.60 -7.11
N ASP A 172 25.10 -0.43 -7.39
CA ASP A 172 25.24 -1.33 -8.53
C ASP A 172 23.88 -1.96 -8.87
N ALA A 173 23.85 -2.90 -9.82
CA ALA A 173 22.62 -3.55 -10.27
C ALA A 173 21.86 -4.34 -9.17
N SER A 174 22.46 -4.57 -8.01
CA SER A 174 21.83 -5.28 -6.91
C SER A 174 20.92 -4.40 -6.02
N THR A 175 20.90 -3.08 -6.20
CA THR A 175 20.09 -2.17 -5.36
C THR A 175 18.63 -2.59 -5.20
N PRO A 176 17.88 -2.93 -6.27
CA PRO A 176 16.47 -3.32 -6.13
C PRO A 176 16.31 -4.59 -5.31
N MET A 177 17.19 -5.57 -5.53
CA MET A 177 17.18 -6.82 -4.79
C MET A 177 17.53 -6.59 -3.32
N PHE A 178 18.49 -5.72 -3.02
CA PHE A 178 18.85 -5.35 -1.65
C PHE A 178 17.68 -4.68 -0.91
N SER A 179 17.01 -3.72 -1.55
CA SER A 179 15.82 -3.05 -0.99
C SER A 179 14.70 -4.06 -0.69
N ALA A 180 14.41 -4.95 -1.65
CA ALA A 180 13.41 -6.00 -1.48
C ALA A 180 13.79 -6.99 -0.36
N ALA A 181 15.07 -7.37 -0.26
CA ALA A 181 15.60 -8.24 0.76
C ALA A 181 15.50 -7.62 2.16
N LEU A 182 15.75 -6.33 2.30
CA LEU A 182 15.65 -5.62 3.57
C LEU A 182 14.20 -5.55 4.07
N MET A 183 13.25 -5.29 3.16
CA MET A 183 11.82 -5.35 3.45
C MET A 183 11.39 -6.77 3.85
N GLU A 184 11.84 -7.79 3.11
CA GLU A 184 11.53 -9.20 3.37
C GLU A 184 12.07 -9.67 4.73
N LEU A 185 13.31 -9.30 5.05
CA LEU A 185 13.96 -9.57 6.34
C LEU A 185 13.14 -8.99 7.48
N GLY A 186 12.73 -7.72 7.37
CA GLY A 186 11.89 -7.10 8.38
C GLY A 186 10.51 -7.74 8.50
N ALA A 187 9.89 -8.13 7.37
CA ALA A 187 8.56 -8.73 7.36
C ALA A 187 8.54 -10.15 7.97
N LEU A 188 9.53 -10.98 7.66
CA LEU A 188 9.51 -12.40 8.00
C LEU A 188 10.36 -12.75 9.22
N VAL A 189 11.50 -12.13 9.40
CA VAL A 189 12.51 -12.59 10.36
C VAL A 189 12.69 -11.58 11.49
N CYS A 190 13.07 -10.35 11.17
CA CYS A 190 13.23 -9.27 12.14
C CYS A 190 11.86 -8.64 12.47
N THR A 191 10.91 -9.44 12.97
CA THR A 191 9.54 -8.98 13.27
C THR A 191 9.49 -8.12 14.54
N ALA A 192 8.43 -7.32 14.70
CA ALA A 192 8.33 -6.36 15.80
C ALA A 192 8.35 -7.00 17.19
N ARG A 193 7.60 -8.09 17.40
CA ARG A 193 7.40 -8.69 18.75
C ARG A 193 8.26 -9.91 19.04
N ALA A 194 8.42 -10.79 18.05
CA ALA A 194 9.12 -12.07 18.21
C ALA A 194 10.07 -12.28 17.03
N PRO A 195 11.18 -11.51 16.97
CA PRO A 195 12.14 -11.65 15.88
C PRO A 195 12.81 -13.03 15.94
N ARG A 196 13.01 -13.64 14.77
CA ARG A 196 13.60 -14.98 14.64
C ARG A 196 15.12 -14.88 14.47
N CYS A 197 15.81 -14.34 15.47
CA CYS A 197 17.25 -14.02 15.39
C CYS A 197 18.15 -15.22 15.11
N GLY A 198 17.74 -16.44 15.46
CA GLY A 198 18.48 -17.67 15.19
C GLY A 198 18.53 -18.08 13.71
N VAL A 199 17.65 -17.54 12.87
CA VAL A 199 17.64 -17.76 11.41
C VAL A 199 17.87 -16.46 10.62
N CYS A 200 18.34 -15.41 11.31
CA CYS A 200 18.62 -14.12 10.68
C CYS A 200 19.87 -14.23 9.79
N PRO A 201 19.82 -13.79 8.52
CA PRO A 201 20.96 -13.88 7.61
C PRO A 201 22.08 -12.91 7.97
N LEU A 202 21.82 -11.91 8.82
CA LEU A 202 22.84 -10.94 9.21
C LEU A 202 23.85 -11.58 10.17
N SER A 203 25.11 -11.60 9.74
CA SER A 203 26.26 -12.10 10.50
C SER A 203 26.54 -11.26 11.76
N SER A 204 26.36 -9.94 11.68
CA SER A 204 26.42 -9.01 12.81
C SER A 204 25.11 -8.25 12.99
N CYS A 205 24.82 -7.86 14.23
CA CYS A 205 23.64 -7.06 14.55
C CYS A 205 23.86 -6.40 15.91
N ALA A 206 23.93 -5.07 15.92
CA ALA A 206 24.23 -4.28 17.11
C ALA A 206 23.28 -4.60 18.28
N TRP A 207 22.00 -4.81 18.01
CA TRP A 207 21.00 -5.10 19.05
C TRP A 207 21.19 -6.49 19.66
N ARG A 208 21.57 -7.48 18.83
CA ARG A 208 21.91 -8.84 19.29
C ARG A 208 23.19 -8.84 20.11
N GLU A 209 24.22 -8.15 19.63
CA GLU A 209 25.52 -8.04 20.30
C GLU A 209 25.42 -7.31 21.64
N ALA A 210 24.48 -6.35 21.77
CA ALA A 210 24.14 -5.69 23.03
C ALA A 210 23.29 -6.54 23.98
N GLY A 211 22.98 -7.80 23.65
CA GLY A 211 22.20 -8.69 24.51
C GLY A 211 20.68 -8.45 24.48
N TYR A 212 20.15 -7.94 23.36
CA TYR A 212 18.71 -7.71 23.15
C TYR A 212 18.05 -6.73 24.14
N PRO A 213 18.59 -5.51 24.34
CA PRO A 213 18.00 -4.54 25.25
C PRO A 213 16.53 -4.27 24.89
N ALA A 214 15.67 -4.13 25.91
CA ALA A 214 14.24 -3.96 25.70
C ALA A 214 13.89 -2.61 25.05
N GLY A 215 12.81 -2.61 24.27
CA GLY A 215 12.23 -1.39 23.71
C GLY A 215 11.50 -0.54 24.75
N THR A 216 11.34 0.74 24.45
CA THR A 216 10.62 1.72 25.28
C THR A 216 9.31 2.17 24.65
N ALA A 217 9.03 1.77 23.41
CA ALA A 217 7.81 2.14 22.70
C ALA A 217 6.56 1.55 23.37
N LYS A 218 5.60 2.41 23.71
CA LYS A 218 4.30 1.97 24.22
C LYS A 218 3.48 1.31 23.10
N PRO A 219 2.86 0.14 23.34
CA PRO A 219 2.01 -0.49 22.35
C PRO A 219 0.82 0.41 22.01
N LYS A 220 0.63 0.70 20.72
CA LYS A 220 -0.55 1.44 20.26
C LYS A 220 -1.79 0.56 20.42
N ARG A 221 -2.82 1.09 21.10
CA ARG A 221 -4.12 0.42 21.24
C ARG A 221 -4.79 0.38 19.87
N VAL A 222 -5.05 -0.82 19.36
CA VAL A 222 -5.78 -1.01 18.09
C VAL A 222 -7.27 -0.99 18.37
N GLN A 223 -8.01 -0.09 17.72
CA GLN A 223 -9.46 -0.08 17.78
C GLN A 223 -10.03 -1.31 17.06
N LYS A 224 -10.98 -2.00 17.68
CA LYS A 224 -11.72 -3.11 17.05
C LYS A 224 -12.49 -2.61 15.82
N TYR A 225 -12.67 -3.46 14.82
CA TYR A 225 -13.43 -3.11 13.60
C TYR A 225 -14.93 -3.05 13.85
N ALA A 226 -15.45 -3.98 14.64
CA ALA A 226 -16.86 -4.03 14.97
C ALA A 226 -17.34 -2.74 15.66
N GLY A 227 -18.45 -2.19 15.18
CA GLY A 227 -19.11 -1.00 15.73
C GLY A 227 -18.51 0.34 15.29
N THR A 228 -17.56 0.34 14.35
CA THR A 228 -16.91 1.59 13.89
C THR A 228 -17.52 2.10 12.59
N ASP A 229 -17.41 3.41 12.34
CA ASP A 229 -17.96 4.05 11.13
C ASP A 229 -17.39 3.43 9.85
N ARG A 230 -16.12 2.96 9.86
CA ARG A 230 -15.53 2.20 8.75
C ARG A 230 -16.30 0.91 8.42
N GLN A 231 -16.89 0.24 9.41
CA GLN A 231 -17.72 -0.94 9.18
C GLN A 231 -19.02 -0.56 8.50
N VAL A 232 -19.67 0.49 8.99
CA VAL A 232 -20.95 0.96 8.45
C VAL A 232 -20.78 1.45 7.01
N ARG A 233 -19.75 2.27 6.76
CA ARG A 233 -19.34 2.69 5.41
C ARG A 233 -19.11 1.52 4.48
N GLY A 234 -18.39 0.49 4.94
CA GLY A 234 -18.16 -0.72 4.16
C GLY A 234 -19.45 -1.43 3.75
N ARG A 235 -20.42 -1.54 4.68
CA ARG A 235 -21.72 -2.16 4.39
C ARG A 235 -22.57 -1.33 3.43
N LEU A 236 -22.56 -0.01 3.56
CA LEU A 236 -23.25 0.89 2.62
C LEU A 236 -22.66 0.74 1.20
N LEU A 237 -21.32 0.73 1.09
CA LEU A 237 -20.65 0.51 -0.19
C LEU A 237 -20.90 -0.88 -0.78
N ASP A 238 -21.06 -1.92 0.05
CA ASP A 238 -21.40 -3.25 -0.44
C ASP A 238 -22.74 -3.25 -1.19
N VAL A 239 -23.78 -2.59 -0.64
CA VAL A 239 -25.08 -2.45 -1.33
C VAL A 239 -24.94 -1.76 -2.69
N LEU A 240 -24.14 -0.69 -2.74
CA LEU A 240 -23.96 0.09 -3.96
C LEU A 240 -23.15 -0.68 -5.02
N ARG A 241 -22.15 -1.45 -4.61
CA ARG A 241 -21.35 -2.30 -5.51
C ARG A 241 -22.15 -3.44 -6.10
N ASP A 242 -23.05 -4.02 -5.30
CA ASP A 242 -23.89 -5.15 -5.70
C ASP A 242 -25.10 -4.71 -6.55
N SER A 243 -25.31 -3.39 -6.71
CA SER A 243 -26.36 -2.83 -7.55
C SER A 243 -25.81 -2.32 -8.89
N THR A 244 -26.60 -2.50 -9.95
CA THR A 244 -26.33 -1.96 -11.30
C THR A 244 -27.13 -0.68 -11.58
N SER A 245 -27.90 -0.18 -10.61
CA SER A 245 -28.71 1.03 -10.73
C SER A 245 -28.76 1.80 -9.40
N PRO A 246 -29.07 3.12 -9.41
CA PRO A 246 -29.20 3.88 -8.17
C PRO A 246 -30.21 3.25 -7.19
N VAL A 247 -29.81 3.13 -5.92
CA VAL A 247 -30.59 2.50 -4.85
C VAL A 247 -31.31 3.52 -3.99
N THR A 248 -32.44 3.12 -3.42
CA THR A 248 -33.20 3.95 -2.47
C THR A 248 -32.51 4.06 -1.12
N ARG A 249 -32.81 5.12 -0.36
CA ARG A 249 -32.38 5.23 1.05
C ARG A 249 -32.78 4.01 1.88
N ALA A 250 -33.98 3.47 1.66
CA ALA A 250 -34.47 2.29 2.38
C ALA A 250 -33.57 1.06 2.17
N GLN A 251 -33.03 0.85 0.97
CA GLN A 251 -32.10 -0.24 0.69
C GLN A 251 -30.74 -0.07 1.38
N LEU A 252 -30.28 1.17 1.58
CA LEU A 252 -29.09 1.44 2.39
C LEU A 252 -29.36 1.29 3.89
N ASP A 253 -30.55 1.68 4.34
CA ASP A 253 -30.91 1.74 5.74
C ASP A 253 -30.89 0.38 6.44
N VAL A 254 -31.26 -0.69 5.72
CA VAL A 254 -31.36 -2.05 6.26
C VAL A 254 -30.02 -2.66 6.68
N VAL A 255 -28.88 -2.14 6.22
CA VAL A 255 -27.56 -2.72 6.55
C VAL A 255 -27.05 -2.37 7.94
N TRP A 256 -27.67 -1.37 8.58
CA TRP A 256 -27.30 -0.88 9.89
C TRP A 256 -28.51 -0.29 10.65
N LEU A 257 -29.25 -1.17 11.32
CA LEU A 257 -30.47 -0.81 12.07
C LEU A 257 -30.19 -0.40 13.53
N SER A 258 -29.01 -0.71 14.06
CA SER A 258 -28.70 -0.54 15.49
C SER A 258 -28.41 0.89 15.91
N ASP A 259 -27.94 1.74 15.00
CA ASP A 259 -27.61 3.15 15.26
C ASP A 259 -27.80 3.96 13.97
N THR A 260 -28.94 4.64 13.86
CA THR A 260 -29.30 5.44 12.68
C THR A 260 -28.40 6.66 12.53
N ALA A 261 -28.02 7.32 13.64
CA ALA A 261 -27.15 8.49 13.59
C ALA A 261 -25.75 8.12 13.08
N GLN A 262 -25.21 6.96 13.47
CA GLN A 262 -23.94 6.46 12.94
C GLN A 262 -24.03 6.14 11.45
N ARG A 263 -25.09 5.48 11.02
CA ARG A 263 -25.32 5.18 9.61
C ARG A 263 -25.41 6.44 8.77
N ASP A 264 -26.12 7.45 9.24
CA ASP A 264 -26.32 8.69 8.51
C ASP A 264 -25.01 9.48 8.38
N ARG A 265 -24.20 9.57 9.45
CA ARG A 265 -22.84 10.13 9.38
C ARG A 265 -21.92 9.32 8.45
N ALA A 266 -22.04 7.99 8.45
CA ALA A 266 -21.28 7.13 7.57
C ALA A 266 -21.63 7.34 6.09
N LEU A 267 -22.92 7.49 5.77
CA LEU A 267 -23.39 7.80 4.41
C LEU A 267 -22.95 9.21 3.98
N ASP A 268 -23.14 10.22 4.84
CA ASP A 268 -22.71 11.60 4.58
C ASP A 268 -21.21 11.66 4.27
N SER A 269 -20.38 11.01 5.09
CA SER A 269 -18.95 10.96 4.84
C SER A 269 -18.56 10.24 3.54
N LEU A 270 -19.40 9.35 2.98
CA LEU A 270 -19.16 8.71 1.68
C LEU A 270 -19.48 9.67 0.52
N LEU A 271 -20.52 10.50 0.68
CA LEU A 271 -20.87 11.57 -0.24
C LEU A 271 -19.77 12.64 -0.27
N VAL A 272 -19.32 13.08 0.90
CA VAL A 272 -18.23 14.08 1.04
C VAL A 272 -16.92 13.57 0.45
N ASP A 273 -16.62 12.28 0.60
CA ASP A 273 -15.42 11.67 0.00
C ASP A 273 -15.55 11.46 -1.53
N GLY A 274 -16.71 11.73 -2.13
CA GLY A 274 -16.98 11.52 -3.56
C GLY A 274 -16.99 10.05 -3.99
N LEU A 275 -17.30 9.14 -3.06
CA LEU A 275 -17.39 7.70 -3.35
C LEU A 275 -18.82 7.26 -3.70
N VAL A 276 -19.79 8.08 -3.29
CA VAL A 276 -21.22 7.90 -3.48
C VAL A 276 -21.76 9.23 -3.95
N GLU A 277 -22.75 9.20 -4.83
CA GLU A 277 -23.47 10.36 -5.30
C GLU A 277 -24.97 10.19 -5.01
N GLN A 278 -25.66 11.32 -4.87
CA GLN A 278 -27.11 11.35 -4.78
C GLN A 278 -27.69 11.87 -6.09
N THR A 279 -28.57 11.09 -6.71
CA THR A 279 -29.28 11.44 -7.94
C THR A 279 -30.33 12.52 -7.69
N ARG A 280 -30.82 13.15 -8.77
CA ARG A 280 -31.86 14.20 -8.68
C ARG A 280 -33.17 13.72 -8.06
N ASP A 281 -33.51 12.43 -8.23
CA ASP A 281 -34.69 11.79 -7.64
C ASP A 281 -34.45 11.24 -6.21
N GLY A 282 -33.28 11.55 -5.61
CA GLY A 282 -32.97 11.24 -4.21
C GLY A 282 -32.45 9.83 -3.96
N ARG A 283 -32.15 9.04 -5.00
CA ARG A 283 -31.47 7.74 -4.92
C ARG A 283 -29.96 7.92 -4.79
N PHE A 284 -29.26 6.84 -4.47
CA PHE A 284 -27.82 6.80 -4.20
C PHE A 284 -27.13 5.85 -5.17
N ALA A 285 -26.00 6.26 -5.73
CA ALA A 285 -25.21 5.45 -6.64
C ALA A 285 -23.72 5.55 -6.30
N LEU A 286 -22.89 4.65 -6.84
CA LEU A 286 -21.45 4.87 -6.84
C LEU A 286 -21.11 6.10 -7.69
N CYS A 287 -19.96 6.71 -7.44
CA CYS A 287 -19.55 7.88 -8.21
C CYS A 287 -19.46 7.59 -9.72
N GLY A 288 -19.97 8.51 -10.53
CA GLY A 288 -20.09 8.35 -11.98
C GLY A 288 -21.33 7.58 -12.46
N GLU A 289 -22.19 7.08 -11.57
CA GLU A 289 -23.46 6.40 -11.93
C GLU A 289 -24.71 7.21 -11.56
N GLY A 290 -24.54 8.42 -11.03
CA GLY A 290 -25.66 9.27 -10.58
C GLY A 290 -26.42 10.00 -11.69
N GLU A 291 -25.83 10.10 -12.89
CA GLU A 291 -26.38 10.86 -14.04
C GLU A 291 -26.87 9.98 -15.20
N GLY A 292 -27.09 8.68 -14.96
CA GLY A 292 -27.69 7.73 -15.92
C GLY A 292 -29.20 7.81 -16.02
#